data_AF-A0A1F5VDK9-F1
#
_entry.id   AF-A0A1F5VDK9-F1
#
_cell.length_a   1.000
_cell.length_b   1.000
_cell.length_c   1.000
_cell.angle_alpha   90.00
_cell.angle_beta   90.00
_cell.angle_gamma   90.00
#
_symmetry.space_group_name_H-M   'P 1'
#
loop_
_entity.id
_entity.type
_entity.pdbx_description
1 polymer ?
#
loop_
_entity_poly.entity_id
_entity_poly.type
_entity_poly.pdbx_seq_one_letter_code
_entity_poly.pdbx_strand_id
1 'polypeptide(L)'
;MVGELHFAKKGHDVIFGEVHEKAILINKGIFTKVRHPIYLGAILFYLGFVFFTFSLISFGLWIIIFIFYDYIARYEEVILVHTLGEAYESYMKEVPRWIPRL
;
A
#
# COMPACT_ATOMS: atom_id res chain seq x y z
N MET A 1 25.83 9.64 13.27
CA MET A 1 25.21 8.74 14.26
C MET A 1 24.17 9.40 15.18
N VAL A 2 24.48 10.48 15.94
CA VAL A 2 23.47 11.09 16.85
C VAL A 2 22.39 11.90 16.10
N GLY A 3 22.76 12.57 15.00
CA GLY A 3 21.81 13.36 14.19
C GLY A 3 20.79 12.52 13.41
N GLU A 4 21.19 11.33 12.94
CA GLU A 4 20.31 10.43 12.16
C GLU A 4 19.16 9.88 13.01
N LEU A 5 19.45 9.57 14.28
CA LEU A 5 18.44 9.12 15.23
C LEU A 5 17.41 10.22 15.57
N HIS A 6 17.84 11.49 15.56
CA HIS A 6 16.96 12.63 15.80
C HIS A 6 15.96 12.82 14.65
N PHE A 7 16.43 12.73 13.39
CA PHE A 7 15.54 12.82 12.23
C PHE A 7 14.58 11.63 12.14
N ALA A 8 15.05 10.42 12.44
CA ALA A 8 14.20 9.23 12.47
C ALA A 8 13.09 9.33 13.51
N LYS A 9 13.41 9.77 14.75
CA LYS A 9 12.39 9.98 15.80
C LYS A 9 11.41 11.08 15.43
N LYS A 10 11.90 12.23 14.96
CA LYS A 10 11.04 13.37 14.62
C LYS A 10 10.12 13.07 13.44
N GLY A 11 10.59 12.29 12.46
CA GLY A 11 9.76 11.80 11.36
C GLY A 11 8.69 10.82 11.83
N HIS A 12 9.05 9.88 12.70
CA HIS A 12 8.11 8.94 13.31
C HIS A 12 7.02 9.67 14.12
N ASP A 13 7.39 10.67 14.93
CA ASP A 13 6.45 11.43 15.75
C ASP A 13 5.52 12.32 14.91
N VAL A 14 5.95 12.80 13.74
CA VAL A 14 5.07 13.56 12.84
C VAL A 14 4.04 12.65 12.14
N ILE A 15 4.44 11.42 11.79
CA ILE A 15 3.56 10.48 11.06
C ILE A 15 2.64 9.71 12.01
N PHE A 16 3.13 9.36 13.20
CA PHE A 16 2.44 8.49 14.17
C PHE A 16 2.07 9.20 15.47
N GLY A 17 2.47 10.46 15.68
CA GLY A 17 2.16 11.23 16.89
C GLY A 17 0.80 11.92 16.85
N GLU A 18 0.23 12.17 15.67
CA GLU A 18 -1.17 12.55 15.54
C GLU A 18 -2.04 11.29 15.48
N VAL A 19 -2.35 10.75 16.66
CA VAL A 19 -3.37 9.71 16.78
C VAL A 19 -4.72 10.37 16.50
N HIS A 20 -5.19 10.27 15.25
CA HIS A 20 -6.56 10.61 14.96
C HIS A 20 -7.47 9.70 15.79
N GLU A 21 -8.28 10.31 16.66
CA GLU A 21 -9.18 9.63 17.59
C GLU A 21 -10.17 8.67 16.88
N LYS A 22 -10.38 8.89 15.57
CA LYS A 22 -11.11 8.00 14.66
C LYS A 22 -10.37 7.84 13.34
N ALA A 23 -10.27 6.60 12.87
CA ALA A 23 -9.86 6.32 11.50
C ALA A 23 -10.90 6.88 10.51
N ILE A 24 -10.44 7.51 9.43
CA ILE A 24 -11.30 8.09 8.39
C ILE A 24 -10.96 7.39 7.06
N LEU A 25 -12.00 7.02 6.32
CA LEU A 25 -11.84 6.49 4.96
C LEU A 25 -11.39 7.61 4.01
N ILE A 26 -10.23 7.40 3.36
CA ILE A 26 -9.75 8.27 2.28
C ILE A 26 -10.12 7.62 0.94
N ASN A 27 -11.09 8.19 0.22
CA ASN A 27 -11.56 7.71 -1.08
C ASN A 27 -11.44 8.78 -2.18
N LYS A 28 -10.40 9.62 -2.13
CA LYS A 28 -10.18 10.72 -3.08
C LYS A 28 -8.94 10.50 -3.94
N GLY A 29 -8.91 11.13 -5.12
CA GLY A 29 -7.77 11.04 -6.04
C GLY A 29 -7.47 9.60 -6.46
N ILE A 30 -6.22 9.17 -6.33
CA ILE A 30 -5.78 7.84 -6.77
C ILE A 30 -6.50 6.68 -6.05
N PHE A 31 -6.95 6.91 -4.81
CA PHE A 31 -7.72 5.94 -4.05
C PHE A 31 -9.13 5.67 -4.63
N THR A 32 -9.59 6.43 -5.63
CA THR A 32 -10.81 6.08 -6.38
C THR A 32 -10.58 5.01 -7.45
N LYS A 33 -9.31 4.73 -7.80
CA LYS A 33 -8.95 3.84 -8.90
C LYS A 33 -8.41 2.51 -8.40
N VAL A 34 -7.61 2.52 -7.34
CA VAL A 34 -7.03 1.33 -6.70
C VAL A 34 -6.97 1.53 -5.20
N ARG A 35 -7.17 0.44 -4.43
CA ARG A 35 -7.13 0.51 -2.96
C ARG A 35 -5.73 0.68 -2.39
N HIS A 36 -4.72 0.12 -3.07
CA HIS A 36 -3.34 0.07 -2.60
C HIS A 36 -2.35 0.70 -3.61
N PRO A 37 -2.46 2.02 -3.88
CA PRO A 37 -1.68 2.69 -4.92
C PRO A 37 -0.16 2.65 -4.67
N ILE A 38 0.27 2.73 -3.41
CA ILE A 38 1.70 2.67 -3.05
C ILE A 38 2.27 1.28 -3.34
N TYR A 39 1.56 0.22 -2.99
CA TYR A 39 1.98 -1.16 -3.26
C TYR A 39 1.99 -1.44 -4.76
N LEU A 40 0.97 -0.98 -5.49
CA LEU A 40 0.95 -1.06 -6.95
C LEU A 40 2.15 -0.33 -7.56
N GLY A 41 2.48 0.87 -7.09
CA GLY A 41 3.66 1.61 -7.53
C GLY A 41 4.96 0.84 -7.32
N ALA A 42 5.14 0.23 -6.14
CA ALA A 42 6.30 -0.62 -5.86
C ALA A 42 6.36 -1.84 -6.79
N ILE A 43 5.23 -2.55 -6.98
CA ILE A 43 5.14 -3.70 -7.89
C ILE A 43 5.52 -3.32 -9.32
N LEU A 44 5.03 -2.17 -9.82
CA LEU A 44 5.34 -1.67 -11.16
C LEU A 44 6.80 -1.23 -11.30
N PHE A 45 7.37 -0.63 -10.25
CA PHE A 45 8.77 -0.27 -10.22
C PHE A 45 9.68 -1.51 -10.36
N TYR A 46 9.41 -2.56 -9.58
CA TYR A 46 10.15 -3.83 -9.70
C TYR A 46 9.91 -4.51 -11.04
N LEU A 47 8.71 -4.40 -11.62
CA LEU A 47 8.44 -4.89 -12.97
C LEU A 47 9.33 -4.17 -14.01
N GLY A 48 9.51 -2.86 -13.87
CA GLY A 48 10.46 -2.09 -14.68
C GLY A 48 11.89 -2.63 -14.60
N PHE A 49 12.33 -3.07 -13.41
CA PHE A 49 13.63 -3.73 -13.26
C PHE A 49 13.71 -5.08 -13.98
N VAL A 50 12.64 -5.87 -13.99
CA VAL A 50 12.60 -7.12 -14.75
C VAL A 50 12.86 -6.85 -16.24
N PHE A 51 12.22 -5.82 -16.79
CA PHE A 51 12.43 -5.41 -18.18
C PHE A 51 13.79 -4.78 -18.43
N PHE A 52 14.37 -4.11 -17.44
CA PHE A 52 15.71 -3.53 -17.56
C PHE A 52 16.81 -4.61 -17.57
N THR A 53 16.67 -5.66 -16.76
CA THR A 53 17.69 -6.71 -16.63
C THR A 53 17.46 -7.92 -17.53
N PHE A 54 16.24 -8.11 -18.03
CA PHE A 54 15.79 -9.33 -18.74
C PHE A 54 16.13 -10.64 -18.01
N SER A 55 16.20 -10.59 -16.68
CA SER A 55 16.62 -11.73 -15.86
C SER A 55 15.43 -12.54 -15.37
N LEU A 56 15.48 -13.86 -15.58
CA LEU A 56 14.51 -14.80 -15.01
C LEU A 56 14.53 -14.79 -13.48
N ILE A 57 15.68 -14.53 -12.86
CA ILE A 57 15.80 -14.39 -11.41
C ILE A 57 15.05 -13.14 -10.94
N SER A 58 15.24 -12.01 -11.64
CA SER A 58 14.49 -10.78 -11.33
C SER A 58 12.98 -10.99 -11.49
N PHE A 59 12.55 -11.73 -12.50
CA PHE A 59 11.13 -12.07 -12.67
C PHE A 59 10.60 -12.95 -11.54
N GLY A 60 11.35 -13.98 -11.12
CA GLY A 60 10.98 -14.82 -9.98
C GLY A 60 10.86 -14.01 -8.68
N LEU A 61 11.79 -13.10 -8.43
CA LEU A 61 11.72 -12.18 -7.28
C LEU A 61 10.51 -11.25 -7.37
N TRP A 62 10.20 -10.74 -8.57
CA TRP A 62 9.01 -9.90 -8.76
C TRP A 62 7.70 -10.64 -8.43
N ILE A 63 7.58 -11.93 -8.79
CA ILE A 63 6.42 -12.75 -8.41
C ILE A 63 6.31 -12.88 -6.88
N ILE A 64 7.43 -13.15 -6.20
CA ILE A 64 7.47 -13.25 -4.73
C ILE A 64 7.04 -11.93 -4.09
N ILE A 65 7.55 -10.81 -4.59
CA ILE A 65 7.19 -9.47 -4.13
C ILE A 65 5.70 -9.20 -4.33
N PHE A 66 5.14 -9.57 -5.48
CA PHE A 66 3.71 -9.41 -5.75
C PHE A 66 2.87 -10.20 -4.75
N ILE A 67 3.21 -11.47 -4.50
CA ILE A 67 2.50 -12.32 -3.53
C ILE A 67 2.59 -11.73 -2.12
N PHE A 68 3.77 -11.23 -1.73
CA PHE A 68 3.98 -10.61 -0.43
C PHE A 68 3.12 -9.35 -0.24
N TYR A 69 3.09 -8.45 -1.23
CA TYR A 69 2.22 -7.27 -1.18
C TYR A 69 0.73 -7.63 -1.22
N ASP A 70 0.33 -8.67 -1.96
CA ASP A 70 -1.07 -9.13 -1.92
C ASP A 70 -1.47 -9.72 -0.57
N TYR A 71 -0.55 -10.40 0.10
CA TYR A 71 -0.77 -10.89 1.46
C TYR A 71 -0.94 -9.72 2.46
N ILE A 72 -0.04 -8.74 2.44
CA ILE A 72 -0.14 -7.56 3.31
C ILE A 72 -1.42 -6.76 3.03
N ALA A 73 -1.73 -6.51 1.76
CA ALA A 73 -2.92 -5.78 1.36
C ALA A 73 -4.21 -6.44 1.85
N ARG A 74 -4.29 -7.78 1.84
CA ARG A 74 -5.43 -8.51 2.39
C ARG A 74 -5.52 -8.38 3.90
N TYR A 75 -4.40 -8.48 4.60
CA TYR A 75 -4.34 -8.32 6.05
C TYR A 75 -4.78 -6.92 6.48
N GLU A 76 -4.32 -5.89 5.77
CA GLU A 76 -4.76 -4.51 5.99
C GLU A 76 -6.23 -4.31 5.68
N GLU A 77 -6.75 -4.90 4.60
CA GLU A 77 -8.18 -4.87 4.29
C GLU A 77 -9.02 -5.43 5.44
N VAL A 78 -8.60 -6.53 6.09
CA VAL A 78 -9.28 -7.08 7.27
C VAL A 78 -9.29 -6.09 8.42
N ILE A 79 -8.15 -5.47 8.74
CA ILE A 79 -8.04 -4.45 9.79
C ILE A 79 -8.94 -3.25 9.48
N LEU A 80 -8.95 -2.79 8.22
CA LEU A 80 -9.74 -1.65 7.78
C LEU A 80 -11.23 -1.94 7.81
N VAL A 81 -11.68 -3.15 7.47
CA VAL A 81 -13.07 -3.58 7.67
C VAL A 81 -13.44 -3.55 9.16
N HIS A 82 -12.58 -4.06 10.04
CA HIS A 82 -12.83 -4.02 11.49
C HIS A 82 -12.88 -2.59 12.06
N THR A 83 -12.11 -1.66 11.48
CA THR A 83 -11.98 -0.29 11.99
C THR A 83 -13.02 0.66 11.41
N LEU A 84 -13.36 0.52 10.12
CA LEU A 84 -14.23 1.44 9.35
C LEU A 84 -15.60 0.84 9.02
N GLY A 85 -15.79 -0.48 9.20
CA GLY A 85 -17.07 -1.18 8.99
C GLY A 85 -17.61 -1.05 7.56
N GLU A 86 -18.92 -0.83 7.45
CA GLU A 86 -19.66 -0.76 6.18
C GLU A 86 -19.10 0.27 5.19
N ALA A 87 -18.49 1.35 5.68
CA ALA A 87 -17.89 2.36 4.81
C ALA A 87 -16.77 1.78 3.96
N TYR A 88 -15.90 0.95 4.56
CA TYR A 88 -14.81 0.30 3.83
C TYR A 88 -15.31 -0.89 3.00
N GLU A 89 -16.30 -1.64 3.48
CA GLU A 89 -16.91 -2.71 2.67
C GLU A 89 -17.55 -2.18 1.40
N SER A 90 -18.24 -1.04 1.48
CA SER A 90 -18.84 -0.37 0.30
C SER A 90 -17.76 0.11 -0.66
N TYR A 91 -16.70 0.73 -0.13
CA TYR A 91 -15.54 1.14 -0.91
C TYR A 91 -14.86 -0.04 -1.63
N MET A 92 -14.74 -1.21 -0.99
CA MET A 92 -14.16 -2.41 -1.60
C MET A 92 -14.97 -2.95 -2.80
N LYS A 93 -16.28 -2.70 -2.85
CA LYS A 93 -17.15 -3.11 -3.98
C LYS A 93 -16.93 -2.23 -5.22
N GLU A 94 -16.68 -0.94 -4.99
CA GLU A 94 -16.50 0.07 -6.04
C GLU A 94 -15.07 0.08 -6.58
N VAL A 95 -14.08 0.07 -5.69
CA VAL A 95 -12.68 0.27 -6.06
C VAL A 95 -11.94 -1.06 -6.03
N PRO A 96 -11.36 -1.53 -7.14
CA PRO A 96 -10.59 -2.78 -7.19
C PRO A 96 -9.26 -2.67 -6.44
N ARG A 97 -8.68 -3.82 -6.08
CA ARG A 97 -7.39 -3.85 -5.35
C ARG A 97 -6.22 -3.35 -6.21
N TRP A 98 -6.09 -3.89 -7.43
CA TRP A 98 -4.89 -3.74 -8.27
C TRP A 98 -5.14 -3.12 -9.63
N ILE A 99 -6.15 -3.60 -10.37
CA ILE A 99 -6.39 -3.20 -11.76
C ILE A 99 -7.56 -2.22 -11.78
N PRO A 100 -7.36 -0.93 -12.15
CA PRO A 100 -8.44 0.04 -12.25
C PRO A 100 -9.53 -0.42 -13.21
N ARG A 101 -10.80 -0.17 -12.87
CA ARG A 101 -11.89 -0.26 -13.84
C ARG A 101 -11.81 0.97 -14.74
N LEU A 102 -11.70 0.76 -16.06
CA LEU A 102 -11.72 1.82 -17.07
C LEU A 102 -13.12 2.43 -17.17
#